data_AF-A0A0D2ER32-F1
#
_entry.id   AF-A0A0D2ER32-F1
#
_cell.length_a   1.000
_cell.length_b   1.000
_cell.length_c   1.000
_cell.angle_alpha   90.00
_cell.angle_beta   90.00
_cell.angle_gamma   90.00
#
_symmetry.space_group_name_H-M   'P 1'
#
loop_
_entity.id
_entity.type
_entity.pdbx_description
1 polymer ?
#
loop_
_entity_poly.entity_id
_entity_poly.type
_entity_poly.pdbx_seq_one_letter_code
_entity_poly.pdbx_strand_id
1 'polypeptide(L)'
;MASHLLLSLAIALFTLPMLGIQLEAALVNIPPEIAYRMQVAVDDCVALATFVSVTFDECDPVYLRFFPHDDAAFVQQVFRRIANIPPNVVLGPSDFATIMQHRAAIGLDPRLVDLVITYGNHPQGQIQDCGTDEDPEAFFALLNSGQPSVSICPQAFERYPDLMEILDPPAWARDAQGHPDPGFGCDGLGDQDSELMWCVGAILLHEILHYPDLFNDIPQFDKLINFRGPRRSIGDFSGPSPPNGYGPYYSRVLQFLSAVRPGDYGPHEAINNADSYATYALSVWWRWRCQRPFRESVTSMDAWLRDPPPRPFPPPPPLQQ
;
A
#
# COMPACT_ATOMS: atom_id res chain seq x y z
N MET A 1 -2.96 41.38 -10.98
CA MET A 1 -1.68 40.79 -10.53
C MET A 1 -1.85 39.43 -9.80
N ALA A 2 -3.05 38.83 -9.75
CA ALA A 2 -3.28 37.55 -9.07
C ALA A 2 -3.12 36.30 -9.97
N SER A 3 -2.92 36.47 -11.28
CA SER A 3 -2.94 35.35 -12.25
C SER A 3 -1.59 34.64 -12.45
N HIS A 4 -0.48 35.20 -11.93
CA HIS A 4 0.85 34.60 -12.08
C HIS A 4 1.27 33.70 -10.90
N LEU A 5 0.60 33.83 -9.73
CA LEU A 5 0.89 33.00 -8.57
C LEU A 5 0.33 31.57 -8.68
N LEU A 6 -0.82 31.40 -9.34
CA LEU A 6 -1.42 30.07 -9.52
C LEU A 6 -0.68 29.20 -10.56
N LEU A 7 -0.08 29.81 -11.58
CA LEU A 7 0.66 29.06 -12.60
C LEU A 7 2.04 28.58 -12.08
N SER A 8 2.63 29.32 -11.15
CA SER A 8 3.92 28.95 -10.56
C SER A 8 3.79 27.76 -9.59
N LEU A 9 2.64 27.58 -8.94
CA LEU A 9 2.40 26.42 -8.07
C LEU A 9 2.11 25.13 -8.87
N ALA A 10 1.51 25.24 -10.06
CA ALA A 10 1.23 24.08 -10.91
C ALA A 10 2.49 23.54 -11.61
N ILE A 11 3.46 24.42 -11.94
CA ILE A 11 4.69 24.00 -12.63
C ILE A 11 5.70 23.36 -11.66
N ALA A 12 5.68 23.74 -10.37
CA ALA A 12 6.52 23.11 -9.35
C ALA A 12 6.16 21.64 -9.05
N LEU A 13 5.01 21.14 -9.55
CA LEU A 13 4.58 19.75 -9.35
C LEU A 13 5.08 18.77 -10.42
N PHE A 14 5.72 19.24 -11.51
CA PHE A 14 6.09 18.38 -12.65
C PHE A 14 7.59 18.18 -12.90
N THR A 15 8.47 18.60 -11.98
CA THR A 15 9.93 18.43 -12.16
C THR A 15 10.63 17.95 -10.89
N LEU A 16 10.30 16.73 -10.44
CA LEU A 16 11.06 16.04 -9.39
C LEU A 16 11.55 14.67 -9.89
N PRO A 17 12.43 14.60 -10.89
CA PRO A 17 13.19 13.39 -11.10
C PRO A 17 14.24 13.29 -9.99
N MET A 18 14.30 12.13 -9.35
CA MET A 18 15.48 11.64 -8.62
C MET A 18 15.86 12.37 -7.33
N LEU A 19 14.95 12.44 -6.37
CA LEU A 19 15.37 12.20 -4.98
C LEU A 19 15.37 10.69 -4.77
N GLY A 20 16.30 10.01 -5.44
CA GLY A 20 16.57 8.61 -5.17
C GLY A 20 16.90 8.51 -3.70
N ILE A 21 15.92 8.07 -2.91
CA ILE A 21 16.22 7.43 -1.65
C ILE A 21 17.20 6.34 -2.07
N GLN A 22 18.47 6.45 -1.66
CA GLN A 22 19.33 5.28 -1.68
C GLN A 22 18.66 4.31 -0.72
N LEU A 23 17.71 3.53 -1.23
CA LEU A 23 17.14 2.43 -0.51
C LEU A 23 18.29 1.44 -0.36
N GLU A 24 18.94 1.55 0.80
CA GLU A 24 19.75 0.48 1.34
C GLU A 24 18.89 -0.70 1.81
N ALA A 25 17.55 -0.65 1.67
CA ALA A 25 16.82 -1.90 1.49
C ALA A 25 17.44 -2.55 0.25
N ALA A 26 18.22 -3.61 0.46
CA ALA A 26 18.97 -4.23 -0.61
C ALA A 26 17.94 -4.73 -1.62
N LEU A 27 17.80 -4.00 -2.72
CA LEU A 27 17.06 -4.43 -3.89
C LEU A 27 17.85 -5.59 -4.49
N VAL A 28 17.43 -6.82 -4.21
CA VAL A 28 18.15 -8.04 -4.59
C VAL A 28 17.42 -8.73 -5.75
N ASN A 29 18.19 -9.35 -6.64
CA ASN A 29 17.66 -10.15 -7.75
C ASN A 29 16.68 -9.40 -8.68
N ILE A 30 16.88 -8.09 -8.86
CA ILE A 30 15.98 -7.27 -9.67
C ILE A 30 16.53 -7.15 -11.09
N PRO A 31 15.84 -7.70 -12.11
CA PRO A 31 16.23 -7.49 -13.50
C PRO A 31 16.25 -5.99 -13.84
N PRO A 32 17.19 -5.51 -14.68
CA PRO A 32 17.27 -4.09 -15.05
C PRO A 32 15.94 -3.51 -15.56
N GLU A 33 15.14 -4.30 -16.26
CA GLU A 33 13.82 -3.93 -16.78
C GLU A 33 12.75 -3.75 -15.69
N ILE A 34 12.92 -4.34 -14.50
CA ILE A 34 11.99 -4.19 -13.36
C ILE A 34 12.50 -3.15 -12.35
N ALA A 35 13.80 -2.85 -12.33
CA ALA A 35 14.42 -1.98 -11.34
C ALA A 35 13.69 -0.63 -11.13
N TYR A 36 13.30 0.03 -12.23
CA TYR A 36 12.53 1.27 -12.16
C TYR A 36 11.17 1.06 -11.47
N ARG A 37 10.43 0.02 -11.86
CA ARG A 37 9.10 -0.25 -11.28
C ARG A 37 9.18 -0.68 -9.83
N MET A 38 10.24 -1.38 -9.43
CA MET A 38 10.48 -1.68 -8.01
C MET A 38 10.68 -0.38 -7.22
N GLN A 39 11.51 0.54 -7.73
CA GLN A 39 11.69 1.82 -7.07
C GLN A 39 10.37 2.59 -6.95
N VAL A 40 9.57 2.62 -8.02
CA VAL A 40 8.23 3.23 -7.99
C VAL A 40 7.32 2.54 -6.98
N ALA A 41 7.33 1.22 -6.87
CA ALA A 41 6.54 0.50 -5.86
C ALA A 41 6.92 0.90 -4.43
N VAL A 42 8.23 1.07 -4.16
CA VAL A 42 8.69 1.56 -2.87
C VAL A 42 8.25 3.00 -2.62
N ASP A 43 8.41 3.87 -3.62
CA ASP A 43 8.01 5.27 -3.51
C ASP A 43 6.49 5.41 -3.30
N ASP A 44 5.67 4.61 -3.99
CA ASP A 44 4.23 4.52 -3.83
C ASP A 44 3.85 4.02 -2.42
N CYS A 45 4.50 2.96 -1.92
CA CYS A 45 4.30 2.46 -0.56
C CYS A 45 4.52 3.57 0.48
N VAL A 46 5.64 4.29 0.37
CA VAL A 46 5.98 5.39 1.28
C VAL A 46 5.01 6.56 1.11
N ALA A 47 4.60 6.88 -0.13
CA ALA A 47 3.63 7.92 -0.41
C ALA A 47 2.27 7.64 0.23
N LEU A 48 1.77 6.40 0.12
CA LEU A 48 0.52 5.96 0.74
C LEU A 48 0.58 6.10 2.26
N ALA A 49 1.63 5.58 2.91
CA ALA A 49 1.78 5.68 4.36
C ALA A 49 1.94 7.12 4.85
N THR A 50 2.69 7.93 4.10
CA THR A 50 2.89 9.35 4.39
C THR A 50 1.57 10.12 4.24
N PHE A 51 0.81 9.86 3.17
CA PHE A 51 -0.44 10.54 2.91
C PHE A 51 -1.46 10.26 4.01
N VAL A 52 -1.63 8.98 4.38
CA VAL A 52 -2.49 8.60 5.51
C VAL A 52 -2.05 9.32 6.79
N SER A 53 -0.74 9.39 7.07
CA SER A 53 -0.22 10.03 8.28
C SER A 53 -0.56 11.52 8.41
N VAL A 54 -0.71 12.23 7.28
CA VAL A 54 -1.03 13.67 7.25
C VAL A 54 -2.52 13.97 7.11
N THR A 55 -3.32 13.00 6.64
CA THR A 55 -4.78 13.13 6.51
C THR A 55 -5.56 12.31 7.53
N PHE A 56 -4.89 11.67 8.48
CA PHE A 56 -5.51 10.76 9.43
C PHE A 56 -6.61 11.46 10.24
N ASP A 57 -7.79 10.85 10.27
CA ASP A 57 -8.94 11.29 11.06
C ASP A 57 -9.71 10.04 11.54
N GLU A 58 -9.82 9.87 12.85
CA GLU A 58 -10.51 8.75 13.50
C GLU A 58 -12.03 8.75 13.29
N CYS A 59 -12.58 9.90 12.89
CA CYS A 59 -13.99 10.07 12.56
C CYS A 59 -14.26 9.95 11.06
N ASP A 60 -13.24 9.74 10.23
CA ASP A 60 -13.40 9.59 8.80
C ASP A 60 -14.26 8.35 8.48
N PRO A 61 -15.35 8.48 7.71
CA PRO A 61 -16.14 7.33 7.27
C PRO A 61 -15.31 6.25 6.55
N VAL A 62 -14.20 6.60 5.90
CA VAL A 62 -13.30 5.63 5.27
C VAL A 62 -12.48 4.87 6.32
N TYR A 63 -12.02 5.54 7.37
CA TYR A 63 -11.33 4.88 8.50
C TYR A 63 -12.26 3.88 9.19
N LEU A 64 -13.49 4.32 9.50
CA LEU A 64 -14.48 3.51 10.22
C LEU A 64 -14.98 2.28 9.43
N ARG A 65 -14.73 2.20 8.11
CA ARG A 65 -14.97 0.99 7.32
C ARG A 65 -14.02 -0.14 7.67
N PHE A 66 -12.77 0.20 8.01
CA PHE A 66 -11.68 -0.78 8.09
C PHE A 66 -11.15 -0.97 9.51
N PHE A 67 -11.42 -0.04 10.43
CA PHE A 67 -10.88 -0.08 11.78
C PHE A 67 -11.88 0.42 12.82
N PRO A 68 -11.77 -0.04 14.08
CA PRO A 68 -12.58 0.48 15.16
C PRO A 68 -12.03 1.84 15.61
N HIS A 69 -12.94 2.70 16.06
CA HIS A 69 -12.58 4.03 16.55
C HIS A 69 -11.49 3.98 17.65
N ASP A 70 -11.63 3.04 18.59
CA ASP A 70 -10.74 2.95 19.76
C ASP A 70 -9.29 2.54 19.42
N ASP A 71 -9.05 2.01 18.22
CA ASP A 71 -7.71 1.60 17.76
C ASP A 71 -7.00 2.69 16.93
N ALA A 72 -7.61 3.87 16.76
CA ALA A 72 -7.12 4.92 15.86
C ALA A 72 -5.69 5.36 16.15
N ALA A 73 -5.34 5.51 17.43
CA ALA A 73 -3.99 5.89 17.83
C ALA A 73 -2.94 4.83 17.46
N PHE A 74 -3.30 3.54 17.44
CA PHE A 74 -2.41 2.46 17.02
C PHE A 74 -2.25 2.48 15.49
N VAL A 75 -3.36 2.54 14.75
CA VAL A 75 -3.36 2.57 13.28
C VAL A 75 -2.56 3.76 12.75
N GLN A 76 -2.78 4.96 13.30
CA GLN A 76 -2.01 6.14 12.93
C GLN A 76 -0.50 5.94 13.13
N GLN A 77 -0.10 5.32 14.25
CA GLN A 77 1.31 5.08 14.54
C GLN A 77 1.93 4.03 13.63
N VAL A 78 1.17 3.03 13.16
CA VAL A 78 1.63 2.08 12.15
C VAL A 78 1.97 2.79 10.84
N PHE A 79 1.09 3.67 10.33
CA PHE A 79 1.40 4.44 9.12
C PHE A 79 2.56 5.41 9.31
N ARG A 80 2.61 6.11 10.45
CA ARG A 80 3.72 7.01 10.79
C ARG A 80 5.04 6.27 10.87
N ARG A 81 5.05 5.05 11.41
CA ARG A 81 6.22 4.18 11.47
C ARG A 81 6.76 3.87 10.07
N ILE A 82 5.91 3.41 9.17
CA ILE A 82 6.29 3.10 7.78
C ILE A 82 6.78 4.36 7.06
N ALA A 83 6.10 5.49 7.30
CA ALA A 83 6.50 6.79 6.75
C ALA A 83 7.73 7.42 7.43
N ASN A 84 8.32 6.80 8.47
CA ASN A 84 9.37 7.38 9.31
C ASN A 84 9.04 8.79 9.84
N ILE A 85 7.79 8.98 10.26
CA ILE A 85 7.28 10.22 10.85
C ILE A 85 7.25 10.06 12.38
N PRO A 86 7.77 11.04 13.16
CA PRO A 86 7.72 10.94 14.61
C PRO A 86 6.27 10.91 15.14
N PRO A 87 5.95 10.07 16.15
CA PRO A 87 4.58 9.78 16.55
C PRO A 87 3.82 10.97 17.13
N ASN A 88 4.50 12.02 17.60
CA ASN A 88 3.89 13.17 18.27
C ASN A 88 3.86 14.44 17.40
N VAL A 89 4.23 14.35 16.12
CA VAL A 89 4.17 15.50 15.21
C VAL A 89 2.72 15.77 14.81
N VAL A 90 2.30 17.03 14.86
CA VAL A 90 1.02 17.49 14.33
C VAL A 90 1.22 17.77 12.83
N LEU A 91 0.43 17.10 12.01
CA LEU A 91 0.49 17.19 10.55
C LEU A 91 -0.88 17.55 10.00
N GLY A 92 -0.90 18.18 8.83
CA GLY A 92 -2.09 18.37 8.04
C GLY A 92 -1.84 18.06 6.55
N PRO A 93 -2.91 18.01 5.73
CA PRO A 93 -2.81 17.61 4.33
C PRO A 93 -1.82 18.44 3.50
N SER A 94 -1.59 19.70 3.87
CA SER A 94 -0.62 20.59 3.20
C SER A 94 0.83 20.14 3.36
N ASP A 95 1.15 19.32 4.37
CA ASP A 95 2.52 18.89 4.66
C ASP A 95 2.98 17.76 3.72
N PHE A 96 2.05 17.09 3.03
CA PHE A 96 2.34 15.94 2.16
C PHE A 96 3.44 16.24 1.14
N ALA A 97 3.25 17.28 0.33
CA ALA A 97 4.18 17.63 -0.74
C ALA A 97 5.56 17.97 -0.17
N THR A 98 5.62 18.69 0.94
CA THR A 98 6.88 19.05 1.61
C THR A 98 7.60 17.82 2.14
N ILE A 99 6.90 16.88 2.78
CA ILE A 99 7.51 15.63 3.28
C ILE A 99 8.07 14.82 2.12
N MET A 100 7.32 14.66 1.03
CA MET A 100 7.77 13.90 -0.14
C MET A 100 8.96 14.58 -0.85
N GLN A 101 8.99 15.92 -0.91
CA GLN A 101 10.14 16.68 -1.43
C GLN A 101 11.40 16.56 -0.56
N HIS A 102 11.27 16.26 0.73
CA HIS A 102 12.42 16.08 1.64
C HIS A 102 12.68 14.61 1.95
N ARG A 103 12.08 13.69 1.19
CA ARG A 103 12.07 12.26 1.52
C ARG A 103 13.46 11.64 1.62
N ALA A 104 14.38 11.99 0.73
CA ALA A 104 15.75 11.50 0.78
C ALA A 104 16.49 11.94 2.07
N ALA A 105 16.17 13.13 2.60
CA ALA A 105 16.74 13.60 3.86
C ALA A 105 16.08 12.98 5.10
N ILE A 106 14.77 12.69 5.03
CA ILE A 106 14.04 11.98 6.08
C ILE A 106 14.51 10.51 6.17
N GLY A 107 14.85 9.90 5.02
CA GLY A 107 15.28 8.51 4.95
C GLY A 107 14.17 7.53 5.32
N LEU A 108 14.43 6.23 5.30
CA LEU A 108 13.49 5.24 5.82
C LEU A 108 13.64 5.07 7.32
N ASP A 109 12.65 4.42 7.94
CA ASP A 109 12.81 3.96 9.31
C ASP A 109 14.07 3.09 9.40
N PRO A 110 14.98 3.30 10.37
CA PRO A 110 16.21 2.52 10.47
C PRO A 110 16.01 1.00 10.53
N ARG A 111 14.86 0.51 10.99
CA ARG A 111 14.56 -0.94 10.99
C ARG A 111 14.20 -1.50 9.63
N LEU A 112 13.80 -0.64 8.69
CA LEU A 112 13.58 -1.02 7.29
C LEU A 112 14.88 -1.08 6.49
N VAL A 113 15.99 -0.56 7.01
CA VAL A 113 17.29 -0.64 6.33
C VAL A 113 17.76 -2.09 6.16
N ASP A 114 17.43 -2.96 7.12
CA ASP A 114 17.75 -4.38 7.03
C ASP A 114 16.73 -5.20 6.20
N LEU A 115 15.63 -4.57 5.74
CA LEU A 115 14.63 -5.25 4.93
C LEU A 115 15.17 -5.49 3.51
N VAL A 116 15.15 -6.75 3.07
CA VAL A 116 15.50 -7.13 1.70
C VAL A 116 14.25 -7.19 0.84
N ILE A 117 14.17 -6.39 -0.22
CA ILE A 117 13.09 -6.47 -1.19
C ILE A 117 13.64 -7.14 -2.45
N THR A 118 13.03 -8.26 -2.85
CA THR A 118 13.47 -9.05 -4.01
C THR A 118 12.38 -9.15 -5.07
N TYR A 119 12.80 -9.29 -6.32
CA TYR A 119 11.92 -9.70 -7.41
C TYR A 119 11.91 -11.24 -7.53
N GLY A 120 10.72 -11.83 -7.45
CA GLY A 120 10.56 -13.27 -7.35
C GLY A 120 11.11 -13.84 -6.04
N ASN A 121 11.28 -15.16 -5.98
CA ASN A 121 11.79 -15.80 -4.78
C ASN A 121 13.24 -15.41 -4.47
N HIS A 122 13.54 -15.08 -3.21
CA HIS A 122 14.92 -14.88 -2.78
C HIS A 122 15.68 -16.22 -2.73
N PRO A 123 16.89 -16.37 -3.28
CA PRO A 123 17.64 -17.64 -3.27
C PRO A 123 17.95 -18.20 -1.86
N GLN A 124 17.94 -17.33 -0.86
CA GLN A 124 18.14 -17.68 0.56
C GLN A 124 16.86 -17.51 1.40
N GLY A 125 15.71 -17.28 0.76
CA GLY A 125 14.42 -17.15 1.44
C GLY A 125 13.96 -18.48 2.01
N GLN A 126 13.38 -18.46 3.21
CA GLN A 126 12.80 -19.66 3.83
C GLN A 126 11.52 -20.14 3.11
N ILE A 127 10.89 -19.25 2.33
CA ILE A 127 9.68 -19.47 1.55
C ILE A 127 10.00 -19.20 0.07
N GLN A 128 9.38 -19.95 -0.85
CA GLN A 128 9.67 -19.95 -2.30
C GLN A 128 8.37 -20.01 -3.12
N ASP A 129 7.44 -19.10 -2.87
CA ASP A 129 6.06 -19.25 -3.35
C ASP A 129 5.75 -18.56 -4.68
N CYS A 130 6.64 -17.68 -5.19
CA CYS A 130 6.45 -17.08 -6.51
C CYS A 130 6.47 -18.15 -7.61
N GLY A 131 5.44 -18.17 -8.46
CA GLY A 131 5.30 -19.15 -9.54
C GLY A 131 4.83 -20.54 -9.09
N THR A 132 4.28 -20.66 -7.89
CA THR A 132 3.56 -21.85 -7.42
C THR A 132 2.08 -21.79 -7.80
N ASP A 133 1.30 -22.84 -7.55
CA ASP A 133 -0.15 -22.85 -7.81
C ASP A 133 -0.94 -21.87 -6.92
N GLU A 134 -0.37 -21.47 -5.77
CA GLU A 134 -0.94 -20.42 -4.92
C GLU A 134 -0.71 -19.01 -5.51
N ASP A 135 0.32 -18.88 -6.37
CA ASP A 135 0.81 -17.69 -7.07
C ASP A 135 0.52 -16.38 -6.30
N PRO A 136 1.12 -16.20 -5.11
CA PRO A 136 0.93 -14.96 -4.37
C PRO A 136 1.55 -13.79 -5.14
N GLU A 137 0.96 -12.61 -4.97
CA GLU A 137 1.45 -11.39 -5.60
C GLU A 137 2.74 -10.92 -4.92
N ALA A 138 2.84 -11.12 -3.61
CA ALA A 138 4.05 -10.97 -2.82
C ALA A 138 3.94 -11.81 -1.53
N PHE A 139 5.03 -11.90 -0.78
CA PHE A 139 5.02 -12.45 0.57
C PHE A 139 6.18 -11.91 1.41
N PHE A 140 5.92 -11.73 2.71
CA PHE A 140 6.94 -11.52 3.74
C PHE A 140 7.48 -12.86 4.26
N ALA A 141 8.80 -12.96 4.34
CA ALA A 141 9.48 -14.10 4.93
C ALA A 141 10.77 -13.67 5.61
N LEU A 142 11.37 -14.60 6.36
CA LEU A 142 12.76 -14.45 6.78
C LEU A 142 13.68 -15.14 5.77
N LEU A 143 14.86 -14.57 5.57
CA LEU A 143 15.96 -15.28 4.95
C LEU A 143 16.51 -16.35 5.90
N ASN A 144 17.32 -17.28 5.39
CA ASN A 144 18.02 -18.28 6.21
C ASN A 144 18.94 -17.65 7.27
N SER A 145 19.39 -16.42 7.06
CA SER A 145 20.15 -15.61 8.04
C SER A 145 19.28 -15.06 9.18
N GLY A 146 17.95 -15.09 9.05
CA GLY A 146 17.00 -14.42 9.94
C GLY A 146 16.69 -12.97 9.54
N GLN A 147 17.29 -12.45 8.47
CA GLN A 147 17.00 -11.12 7.95
C GLN A 147 15.58 -11.05 7.37
N PRO A 148 14.80 -9.99 7.63
CA PRO A 148 13.47 -9.82 7.06
C PRO A 148 13.54 -9.59 5.55
N SER A 149 12.60 -10.16 4.81
CA SER A 149 12.52 -9.99 3.36
C SER A 149 11.09 -9.96 2.85
N VAL A 150 10.86 -9.11 1.85
CA VAL A 150 9.65 -9.14 1.02
C VAL A 150 10.04 -9.64 -0.36
N SER A 151 9.35 -10.67 -0.82
CA SER A 151 9.44 -11.14 -2.20
C SER A 151 8.24 -10.64 -2.98
N ILE A 152 8.45 -9.79 -3.98
CA ILE A 152 7.38 -9.35 -4.89
C ILE A 152 7.44 -10.22 -6.14
N CYS A 153 6.38 -10.98 -6.39
CA CYS A 153 6.34 -11.93 -7.48
C CYS A 153 6.11 -11.23 -8.83
N PRO A 154 6.56 -11.83 -9.95
CA PRO A 154 6.35 -11.28 -11.30
C PRO A 154 4.90 -10.89 -11.58
N GLN A 155 3.95 -11.71 -11.11
CA GLN A 155 2.52 -11.50 -11.32
C GLN A 155 2.01 -10.18 -10.75
N ALA A 156 2.55 -9.68 -9.64
CA ALA A 156 2.19 -8.36 -9.12
C ALA A 156 2.49 -7.25 -10.12
N PHE A 157 3.64 -7.33 -10.80
CA PHE A 157 4.01 -6.36 -11.82
C PHE A 157 3.24 -6.55 -13.13
N GLU A 158 2.76 -7.75 -13.43
CA GLU A 158 1.92 -8.02 -14.60
C GLU A 158 0.49 -7.50 -14.39
N ARG A 159 -0.07 -7.71 -13.20
CA ARG A 159 -1.46 -7.38 -12.87
C ARG A 159 -1.64 -5.93 -12.46
N TYR A 160 -0.72 -5.36 -11.67
CA TYR A 160 -0.93 -4.04 -11.07
C TYR A 160 -0.09 -2.94 -11.71
N PRO A 161 -0.75 -1.84 -12.13
CA PRO A 161 -0.07 -0.59 -12.42
C PRO A 161 0.47 0.09 -11.16
N ASP A 162 1.37 1.04 -11.35
CA ASP A 162 1.72 1.99 -10.29
C ASP A 162 0.66 3.09 -10.14
N LEU A 163 0.74 3.89 -9.09
CA LEU A 163 -0.25 4.96 -8.84
C LEU A 163 -0.30 5.99 -9.97
N MET A 164 0.82 6.24 -10.66
CA MET A 164 0.87 7.21 -11.74
C MET A 164 0.28 6.65 -13.03
N GLU A 165 0.53 5.39 -13.36
CA GLU A 165 -0.09 4.70 -14.48
C GLU A 165 -1.61 4.61 -14.31
N ILE A 166 -2.12 4.43 -13.09
CA ILE A 166 -3.56 4.51 -12.84
C ILE A 166 -4.05 5.93 -13.10
N LEU A 167 -3.39 6.95 -12.57
CA LEU A 167 -3.89 8.33 -12.67
C LEU A 167 -3.76 8.95 -14.06
N ASP A 168 -2.63 8.75 -14.73
CA ASP A 168 -2.34 9.19 -16.09
C ASP A 168 -2.05 7.97 -16.97
N PRO A 169 -3.11 7.37 -17.54
CA PRO A 169 -3.02 6.11 -18.24
C PRO A 169 -2.08 6.17 -19.44
N PRO A 170 -1.14 5.22 -19.59
CA PRO A 170 -0.29 5.14 -20.76
C PRO A 170 -1.10 4.74 -22.00
N ALA A 171 -0.49 4.86 -23.18
CA ALA A 171 -1.16 4.57 -24.45
C ALA A 171 -1.72 3.13 -24.56
N TRP A 172 -1.13 2.15 -23.87
CA TRP A 172 -1.62 0.77 -23.85
C TRP A 172 -2.85 0.57 -22.96
N ALA A 173 -3.20 1.55 -22.12
CA ALA A 173 -4.36 1.55 -21.21
C ALA A 173 -5.46 2.50 -21.70
N ARG A 174 -5.51 2.73 -23.01
CA ARG A 174 -6.45 3.63 -23.67
C ARG A 174 -7.00 2.99 -24.93
N ASP A 175 -8.26 3.26 -25.21
CA ASP A 175 -8.89 2.90 -26.47
C ASP A 175 -8.34 3.72 -27.67
N ALA A 176 -8.80 3.38 -28.87
CA ALA A 176 -8.40 4.08 -30.10
C ALA A 176 -8.83 5.56 -30.17
N GLN A 177 -9.72 6.00 -29.27
CA GLN A 177 -10.17 7.39 -29.12
C GLN A 177 -9.40 8.12 -28.00
N GLY A 178 -8.54 7.42 -27.25
CA GLY A 178 -7.76 7.94 -26.15
C GLY A 178 -8.46 7.90 -24.78
N HIS A 179 -9.64 7.29 -24.69
CA HIS A 179 -10.32 7.10 -23.41
C HIS A 179 -9.61 6.03 -22.58
N PRO A 180 -9.40 6.26 -21.27
CA PRO A 180 -8.87 5.23 -20.39
C PRO A 180 -9.72 3.96 -20.35
N ASP A 181 -9.06 2.81 -20.27
CA ASP A 181 -9.71 1.54 -19.98
C ASP A 181 -10.23 1.49 -18.52
N PRO A 182 -11.13 0.54 -18.18
CA PRO A 182 -11.51 0.30 -16.79
C PRO A 182 -10.29 0.07 -15.87
N GLY A 183 -10.31 0.67 -14.68
CA GLY A 183 -9.18 0.66 -13.75
C GLY A 183 -8.12 1.72 -13.99
N PHE A 184 -8.33 2.61 -14.97
CA PHE A 184 -7.43 3.67 -15.36
C PHE A 184 -8.16 5.03 -15.42
N GLY A 185 -7.48 6.07 -14.95
CA GLY A 185 -8.05 7.38 -14.69
C GLY A 185 -9.04 7.37 -13.52
N CYS A 186 -9.34 8.56 -13.00
CA CYS A 186 -10.27 8.67 -11.87
C CYS A 186 -11.66 8.12 -12.20
N ASP A 187 -12.17 8.27 -13.42
CA ASP A 187 -13.48 7.72 -13.79
C ASP A 187 -13.44 6.18 -13.94
N GLY A 188 -12.32 5.63 -14.42
CA GLY A 188 -12.16 4.18 -14.60
C GLY A 188 -12.05 3.39 -13.30
N LEU A 189 -11.79 4.05 -12.17
CA LEU A 189 -11.78 3.41 -10.84
C LEU A 189 -13.19 3.03 -10.32
N GLY A 190 -14.27 3.43 -11.00
CA GLY A 190 -15.64 3.17 -10.53
C GLY A 190 -16.00 3.98 -9.28
N ASP A 191 -17.12 3.70 -8.62
CA ASP A 191 -17.60 4.55 -7.51
C ASP A 191 -17.48 3.92 -6.13
N GLN A 192 -16.72 2.82 -6.02
CA GLN A 192 -16.53 2.06 -4.78
C GLN A 192 -15.10 1.54 -4.62
N ASP A 193 -14.72 1.23 -3.39
CA ASP A 193 -13.44 0.60 -3.06
C ASP A 193 -13.32 -0.75 -3.80
N SER A 194 -12.27 -0.94 -4.60
CA SER A 194 -12.04 -2.16 -5.38
C SER A 194 -10.56 -2.38 -5.69
N GLU A 195 -10.23 -3.55 -6.21
CA GLU A 195 -8.91 -3.93 -6.74
C GLU A 195 -8.42 -3.02 -7.87
N LEU A 196 -9.33 -2.26 -8.51
CA LEU A 196 -8.94 -1.23 -9.49
C LEU A 196 -8.07 -0.13 -8.84
N MET A 197 -8.14 0.04 -7.53
CA MET A 197 -7.30 1.02 -6.81
C MET A 197 -5.89 0.51 -6.52
N TRP A 198 -5.65 -0.78 -6.61
CA TRP A 198 -4.43 -1.42 -6.12
C TRP A 198 -3.24 -1.17 -7.05
N CYS A 199 -2.08 -1.04 -6.43
CA CYS A 199 -0.79 -0.90 -7.07
C CYS A 199 0.26 -1.78 -6.36
N VAL A 200 1.40 -2.01 -6.99
CA VAL A 200 2.50 -2.80 -6.38
C VAL A 200 3.02 -2.14 -5.09
N GLY A 201 2.94 -0.81 -4.97
CA GLY A 201 3.28 -0.13 -3.72
C GLY A 201 2.32 -0.42 -2.56
N ALA A 202 1.03 -0.65 -2.84
CA ALA A 202 0.07 -1.07 -1.83
C ALA A 202 0.27 -2.53 -1.41
N ILE A 203 0.71 -3.38 -2.35
CA ILE A 203 1.13 -4.76 -2.04
C ILE A 203 2.38 -4.74 -1.16
N LEU A 204 3.39 -3.93 -1.49
CA LEU A 204 4.57 -3.78 -0.62
C LEU A 204 4.20 -3.24 0.77
N LEU A 205 3.27 -2.28 0.85
CA LEU A 205 2.74 -1.78 2.12
C LEU A 205 2.10 -2.90 2.94
N HIS A 206 1.31 -3.77 2.30
CA HIS A 206 0.77 -4.97 2.91
C HIS A 206 1.88 -5.85 3.49
N GLU A 207 2.89 -6.20 2.71
CA GLU A 207 3.95 -7.11 3.16
C GLU A 207 4.81 -6.53 4.29
N ILE A 208 5.03 -5.22 4.29
CA ILE A 208 5.76 -4.55 5.38
C ILE A 208 5.00 -4.68 6.71
N LEU A 209 3.67 -4.75 6.71
CA LEU A 209 2.87 -4.92 7.94
C LEU A 209 3.14 -6.25 8.62
N HIS A 210 3.56 -7.27 7.87
CA HIS A 210 3.95 -8.56 8.43
C HIS A 210 5.27 -8.53 9.20
N TYR A 211 6.06 -7.46 9.13
CA TYR A 211 7.34 -7.36 9.82
C TYR A 211 7.17 -6.88 11.28
N PRO A 212 7.10 -7.78 12.29
CA PRO A 212 6.70 -7.40 13.64
C PRO A 212 7.72 -6.48 14.34
N ASP A 213 9.00 -6.61 14.03
CA ASP A 213 10.05 -5.82 14.68
C ASP A 213 10.01 -4.34 14.27
N LEU A 214 9.29 -4.00 13.19
CA LEU A 214 8.99 -2.63 12.82
C LEU A 214 7.98 -1.96 13.77
N PHE A 215 7.11 -2.74 14.43
CA PHE A 215 5.95 -2.22 15.16
C PHE A 215 5.95 -2.56 16.64
N ASN A 216 6.82 -3.47 17.10
CA ASN A 216 6.78 -4.04 18.44
C ASN A 216 6.94 -3.03 19.59
N ASP A 217 7.42 -1.82 19.29
CA ASP A 217 7.59 -0.70 20.21
C ASP A 217 6.48 0.35 20.12
N ILE A 218 5.51 0.19 19.22
CA ILE A 218 4.29 1.00 19.22
C ILE A 218 3.51 0.72 20.52
N PRO A 219 3.05 1.76 21.25
CA PRO A 219 2.27 1.57 22.47
C PRO A 219 1.10 0.60 22.27
N GLN A 220 0.97 -0.35 23.20
CA GLN A 220 -0.07 -1.39 23.22
C GLN A 220 0.05 -2.48 22.14
N PHE A 221 1.12 -2.52 21.33
CA PHE A 221 1.33 -3.60 20.36
C PHE A 221 1.20 -5.00 21.01
N ASP A 222 1.75 -5.17 22.20
CA ASP A 222 1.70 -6.41 22.99
C ASP A 222 0.30 -6.82 23.48
N LYS A 223 -0.69 -5.92 23.39
CA LYS A 223 -2.08 -6.15 23.79
C LYS A 223 -3.00 -6.26 22.57
N LEU A 224 -2.76 -5.44 21.56
CA LEU A 224 -3.62 -5.27 20.39
C LEU A 224 -3.34 -6.28 19.28
N ILE A 225 -2.08 -6.70 19.12
CA ILE A 225 -1.68 -7.59 18.03
C ILE A 225 -1.61 -9.05 18.50
N ASN A 226 -2.36 -9.93 17.83
CA ASN A 226 -2.48 -11.35 18.11
C ASN A 226 -1.17 -12.11 17.87
N PHE A 227 -0.99 -13.22 18.59
CA PHE A 227 0.08 -14.17 18.28
C PHE A 227 -0.26 -14.94 17.00
N ARG A 228 0.71 -15.00 16.08
CA ARG A 228 0.70 -15.87 14.90
C ARG A 228 1.94 -16.74 14.97
N GLY A 229 1.76 -17.95 15.49
CA GLY A 229 2.88 -18.82 15.86
C GLY A 229 3.65 -18.28 17.08
N PRO A 230 4.99 -18.16 17.05
CA PRO A 230 5.79 -17.78 18.21
C PRO A 230 5.87 -16.26 18.46
N ARG A 231 5.34 -15.43 17.56
CA ARG A 231 5.46 -13.96 17.60
C ARG A 231 4.12 -13.29 17.40
N ARG A 232 3.99 -12.05 17.87
CA ARG A 232 2.87 -11.18 17.54
C ARG A 232 3.15 -10.50 16.21
N SER A 233 2.23 -10.56 15.26
CA SER A 233 2.34 -9.87 13.97
C SER A 233 0.96 -9.55 13.41
N ILE A 234 0.90 -8.44 12.67
CA ILE A 234 -0.23 -8.18 11.77
C ILE A 234 -0.08 -9.19 10.64
N GLY A 235 -1.11 -9.99 10.38
CA GLY A 235 -1.05 -11.06 9.39
C GLY A 235 -2.21 -10.98 8.41
N ASP A 236 -2.38 -12.02 7.62
CA ASP A 236 -3.56 -12.18 6.79
C ASP A 236 -4.67 -12.84 7.59
N PHE A 237 -5.83 -12.19 7.67
CA PHE A 237 -6.97 -12.84 8.28
C PHE A 237 -7.36 -14.08 7.46
N SER A 238 -7.58 -15.18 8.16
CA SER A 238 -8.15 -16.41 7.61
C SER A 238 -9.18 -16.93 8.60
N GLY A 239 -10.38 -17.23 8.11
CA GLY A 239 -11.49 -17.58 8.97
C GLY A 239 -12.61 -18.30 8.24
N PRO A 240 -13.69 -18.67 8.94
CA PRO A 240 -14.84 -19.30 8.31
C PRO A 240 -15.75 -18.30 7.58
N SER A 241 -15.81 -17.04 8.04
CA SER A 241 -16.65 -15.99 7.48
C SER A 241 -16.17 -14.61 7.95
N PRO A 242 -15.49 -13.79 7.13
CA PRO A 242 -15.11 -14.08 5.77
C PRO A 242 -14.05 -15.20 5.69
N PRO A 243 -13.87 -15.84 4.52
CA PRO A 243 -12.85 -16.87 4.33
C PRO A 243 -11.43 -16.33 4.52
N ASN A 244 -11.22 -15.05 4.21
CA ASN A 244 -9.96 -14.33 4.35
C ASN A 244 -10.22 -12.84 4.58
N GLY A 245 -9.17 -12.05 4.79
CA GLY A 245 -9.25 -10.59 4.94
C GLY A 245 -8.94 -9.79 3.68
N TYR A 246 -8.76 -10.45 2.53
CA TYR A 246 -8.26 -9.80 1.31
C TYR A 246 -9.30 -8.92 0.62
N GLY A 247 -8.83 -7.78 0.14
CA GLY A 247 -9.57 -6.76 -0.56
C GLY A 247 -10.50 -5.93 0.34
N PRO A 248 -11.07 -4.86 -0.25
CA PRO A 248 -11.91 -3.92 0.46
C PRO A 248 -13.17 -4.51 1.06
N TYR A 249 -13.77 -5.50 0.38
CA TYR A 249 -14.97 -6.13 0.88
C TYR A 249 -14.71 -6.91 2.18
N TYR A 250 -13.73 -7.83 2.18
CA TYR A 250 -13.51 -8.68 3.34
C TYR A 250 -12.86 -7.96 4.51
N SER A 251 -11.97 -6.99 4.25
CA SER A 251 -11.44 -6.11 5.31
C SER A 251 -12.56 -5.36 6.04
N ARG A 252 -13.54 -4.81 5.30
CA ARG A 252 -14.71 -4.16 5.89
C ARG A 252 -15.60 -5.13 6.65
N VAL A 253 -15.89 -6.29 6.07
CA VAL A 253 -16.70 -7.33 6.73
C VAL A 253 -16.04 -7.78 8.04
N LEU A 254 -14.72 -7.94 8.04
CA LEU A 254 -13.96 -8.29 9.24
C LEU A 254 -14.10 -7.24 10.34
N GLN A 255 -14.00 -5.96 9.98
CA GLN A 255 -14.23 -4.86 10.92
C GLN A 255 -15.67 -4.87 11.46
N PHE A 256 -16.66 -5.01 10.59
CA PHE A 256 -18.05 -5.12 11.00
C PHE A 256 -18.27 -6.28 11.98
N LEU A 257 -17.75 -7.47 11.66
CA LEU A 257 -17.90 -8.67 12.48
C LEU A 257 -17.16 -8.57 13.82
N SER A 258 -16.00 -7.92 13.85
CA SER A 258 -15.27 -7.62 15.11
C SER A 258 -16.12 -6.76 16.05
N ALA A 259 -16.88 -5.80 15.50
CA ALA A 259 -17.76 -4.94 16.28
C ALA A 259 -19.06 -5.65 16.72
N VAL A 260 -19.72 -6.40 15.84
CA VAL A 260 -21.03 -7.00 16.16
C VAL A 260 -20.93 -8.38 16.83
N ARG A 261 -19.80 -9.06 16.68
CA ARG A 261 -19.54 -10.42 17.20
C ARG A 261 -18.13 -10.53 17.81
N PRO A 262 -17.77 -9.68 18.80
CA PRO A 262 -16.42 -9.68 19.39
C PRO A 262 -16.06 -11.01 20.08
N GLY A 263 -17.05 -11.83 20.46
CA GLY A 263 -16.78 -13.17 21.00
C GLY A 263 -16.24 -14.17 19.98
N ASP A 264 -16.54 -13.96 18.69
CA ASP A 264 -16.12 -14.86 17.61
C ASP A 264 -14.87 -14.37 16.88
N TYR A 265 -14.71 -13.04 16.74
CA TYR A 265 -13.59 -12.43 15.98
C TYR A 265 -12.57 -11.75 16.89
N GLY A 266 -12.90 -11.45 18.15
CA GLY A 266 -12.11 -10.53 18.97
C GLY A 266 -12.40 -9.06 18.62
N PRO A 267 -12.10 -8.13 19.53
CA PRO A 267 -12.39 -6.70 19.33
C PRO A 267 -11.44 -6.01 18.34
N HIS A 268 -10.29 -6.62 18.03
CA HIS A 268 -9.18 -5.99 17.30
C HIS A 268 -8.81 -6.72 16.00
N GLU A 269 -9.69 -7.59 15.47
CA GLU A 269 -9.28 -8.45 14.35
C GLU A 269 -8.97 -7.66 13.08
N ALA A 270 -9.65 -6.52 12.89
CA ALA A 270 -9.43 -5.67 11.73
C ALA A 270 -8.04 -5.01 11.71
N ILE A 271 -7.48 -4.63 12.87
CA ILE A 271 -6.09 -4.13 12.98
C ILE A 271 -5.06 -5.27 12.93
N ASN A 272 -5.49 -6.52 13.01
CA ASN A 272 -4.65 -7.70 12.86
C ASN A 272 -4.60 -8.23 11.41
N ASN A 273 -5.27 -7.54 10.48
CA ASN A 273 -5.32 -7.87 9.06
C ASN A 273 -4.55 -6.82 8.22
N ALA A 274 -3.52 -7.24 7.50
CA ALA A 274 -2.67 -6.34 6.72
C ALA A 274 -3.46 -5.60 5.61
N ASP A 275 -4.39 -6.29 4.96
CA ASP A 275 -5.23 -5.72 3.90
C ASP A 275 -6.14 -4.58 4.36
N SER A 276 -6.52 -4.54 5.64
CA SER A 276 -7.29 -3.42 6.19
C SER A 276 -6.53 -2.11 6.06
N TYR A 277 -5.21 -2.15 6.26
CA TYR A 277 -4.34 -0.97 6.15
C TYR A 277 -4.10 -0.60 4.69
N ALA A 278 -3.75 -1.57 3.84
CA ALA A 278 -3.51 -1.32 2.42
C ALA A 278 -4.76 -0.74 1.75
N THR A 279 -5.92 -1.33 2.01
CA THR A 279 -7.20 -0.83 1.49
C THR A 279 -7.51 0.57 2.01
N TYR A 280 -7.41 0.80 3.33
CA TYR A 280 -7.65 2.13 3.90
C TYR A 280 -6.77 3.20 3.24
N ALA A 281 -5.48 2.90 3.07
CA ALA A 281 -4.54 3.81 2.44
C ALA A 281 -4.94 4.14 0.99
N LEU A 282 -5.30 3.13 0.22
CA LEU A 282 -5.78 3.29 -1.16
C LEU A 282 -7.08 4.10 -1.23
N SER A 283 -8.08 3.79 -0.41
CA SER A 283 -9.36 4.51 -0.38
C SER A 283 -9.18 5.99 -0.05
N VAL A 284 -8.34 6.31 0.93
CA VAL A 284 -8.02 7.70 1.31
C VAL A 284 -7.25 8.40 0.20
N TRP A 285 -6.23 7.73 -0.36
CA TRP A 285 -5.43 8.26 -1.46
C TRP A 285 -6.29 8.61 -2.68
N TRP A 286 -7.09 7.68 -3.17
CA TRP A 286 -7.89 7.88 -4.38
C TRP A 286 -9.03 8.88 -4.15
N ARG A 287 -9.65 8.88 -2.96
CA ARG A 287 -10.62 9.93 -2.61
C ARG A 287 -10.01 11.33 -2.73
N TRP A 288 -8.76 11.50 -2.29
CA TRP A 288 -8.04 12.76 -2.44
C TRP A 288 -7.63 13.02 -3.89
N ARG A 289 -6.96 12.09 -4.58
CA ARG A 289 -6.51 12.30 -5.96
C ARG A 289 -7.66 12.61 -6.92
N CYS A 290 -8.78 11.92 -6.76
CA CYS A 290 -9.95 12.06 -7.63
C CYS A 290 -10.97 13.09 -7.13
N GLN A 291 -10.74 13.70 -5.96
CA GLN A 291 -11.61 14.74 -5.38
C GLN A 291 -13.09 14.31 -5.32
N ARG A 292 -13.33 13.02 -5.06
CA ARG A 292 -14.66 12.43 -4.96
C ARG A 292 -14.66 11.26 -3.97
N PRO A 293 -15.78 11.00 -3.28
CA PRO A 293 -15.87 9.83 -2.43
C PRO A 293 -15.92 8.54 -3.25
N PHE A 294 -15.39 7.47 -2.67
CA PHE A 294 -15.64 6.10 -3.07
C PHE A 294 -16.51 5.44 -2.00
N ARG A 295 -17.55 4.74 -2.42
CA ARG A 295 -18.42 3.96 -1.54
C ARG A 295 -17.69 2.70 -1.08
N GLU A 296 -18.20 2.07 -0.04
CA GLU A 296 -17.71 0.76 0.37
C GLU A 296 -18.05 -0.32 -0.66
N SER A 297 -17.18 -1.34 -0.76
CA SER A 297 -17.49 -2.57 -1.48
C SER A 297 -18.57 -3.36 -0.73
N VAL A 298 -19.66 -3.73 -1.41
CA VAL A 298 -20.85 -4.37 -0.79
C VAL A 298 -20.85 -5.89 -0.97
N THR A 299 -20.16 -6.40 -2.00
CA THR A 299 -19.98 -7.83 -2.28
C THR A 299 -18.52 -8.14 -2.58
N SER A 300 -18.13 -9.42 -2.62
CA SER A 300 -16.78 -9.77 -3.09
C SER A 300 -16.58 -9.46 -4.58
N MET A 301 -17.62 -9.59 -5.42
CA MET A 301 -17.54 -9.25 -6.84
C MET A 301 -17.27 -7.76 -7.07
N ASP A 302 -17.79 -6.91 -6.20
CA ASP A 302 -17.53 -5.47 -6.20
C ASP A 302 -16.05 -5.12 -5.92
N ALA A 303 -15.35 -6.01 -5.21
CA ALA A 303 -13.94 -5.84 -4.87
C ALA A 303 -13.01 -6.34 -5.97
N TRP A 304 -13.31 -7.46 -6.63
CA TRP A 304 -12.42 -8.14 -7.57
C TRP A 304 -12.77 -7.81 -9.03
N LEU A 305 -12.39 -6.62 -9.47
CA LEU A 305 -12.74 -6.07 -10.79
C LEU A 305 -11.53 -5.93 -11.74
N ARG A 306 -10.30 -6.16 -11.28
CA ARG A 306 -9.11 -5.90 -12.08
C ARG A 306 -8.75 -7.11 -12.94
N ASP A 307 -8.93 -6.95 -14.25
CA ASP A 307 -8.26 -7.79 -15.23
C ASP A 307 -6.80 -7.32 -15.41
N PRO A 308 -5.82 -8.23 -15.53
CA PRO A 308 -4.46 -7.86 -15.86
C PRO A 308 -4.40 -7.03 -17.14
N PRO A 309 -3.76 -5.85 -17.13
CA PRO A 309 -3.70 -5.00 -18.30
C PRO A 309 -2.90 -5.67 -19.44
N PRO A 310 -3.18 -5.35 -20.71
CA PRO A 310 -2.43 -5.84 -21.87
C PRO A 310 -1.07 -5.12 -22.00
N ARG A 311 -0.36 -4.95 -20.89
CA ARG A 311 0.89 -4.19 -20.82
C ARG A 311 1.95 -4.89 -21.68
N PRO A 312 2.70 -4.14 -22.51
CA PRO A 312 3.85 -4.71 -23.20
C PRO A 312 4.89 -5.14 -22.16
N PHE A 313 5.32 -6.40 -22.25
CA PHE A 313 6.42 -6.93 -21.46
C PHE A 313 7.64 -7.20 -22.37
N PRO A 314 8.85 -6.76 -21.98
CA PRO A 314 9.18 -6.00 -20.78
C PRO A 314 8.62 -4.57 -20.81
N PRO A 315 8.45 -3.93 -19.64
CA PRO A 315 8.01 -2.54 -19.58
C PRO A 315 8.96 -1.66 -20.42
N PRO A 316 8.44 -0.66 -21.15
CA PRO A 316 9.28 0.27 -21.88
C PRO A 316 10.22 1.00 -20.90
N PRO A 317 11.45 1.35 -21.31
CA PRO A 317 12.34 2.13 -20.47
C PRO A 317 11.65 3.43 -20.02
N PRO A 318 11.93 3.93 -18.80
CA PRO A 318 11.32 5.16 -18.31
C PRO A 318 11.50 6.26 -19.34
N LEU A 319 10.42 6.98 -19.63
CA LEU A 319 10.49 8.17 -20.48
C LEU A 319 11.51 9.10 -19.84
N GLN A 320 12.62 9.35 -20.55
CA GLN A 320 13.52 10.42 -20.21
C GLN A 320 12.74 11.72 -20.37
N GLN A 321 12.21 12.24 -19.26
CA GLN A 321 11.67 13.59 -19.20
C GLN A 321 12.82 14.59 -19.06
#